data_AF-A0A842TR45-F1
#
_entry.id   AF-A0A842TR45-F1
#
_cell.length_a   1.000
_cell.length_b   1.000
_cell.length_c   1.000
_cell.angle_alpha   90.00
_cell.angle_beta   90.00
_cell.angle_gamma   90.00
#
_symmetry.space_group_name_H-M   'P 1'
#
loop_
_entity.id
_entity.type
_entity.pdbx_description
1 polymer ?
#
loop_
_entity_poly.entity_id
_entity_poly.type
_entity_poly.pdbx_seq_one_letter_code
_entity_poly.pdbx_strand_id
1 'polypeptide(L)'
;MKSLIDEITRIKKTKVKDIIDKRIKEFKRLNSSSDRRWFYELCFCLMTANWKAQEGIELQKELCKDGFCNWSEKSLAKHLKKRGHRFWPQRAERIVLARRYTDNIKQILKKQEDPRQWLVKNIKGLGYKESSHFLRNVGYTDYAILDRHIQDILKKEKLLEESKTLTPKRYLETERVLKKIAQKTKLNQAELDLYIWYLKTGKVLK
;
A
#
# COMPACT_ATOMS: atom_id res chain seq x y z
N MET A 1 -3.59 23.78 -4.02
CA MET A 1 -4.54 22.77 -4.55
C MET A 1 -4.72 22.84 -6.08
N LYS A 2 -4.88 24.03 -6.69
CA LYS A 2 -5.10 24.17 -8.15
C LYS A 2 -3.93 23.61 -8.99
N SER A 3 -2.70 23.96 -8.60
CA SER A 3 -1.46 23.47 -9.24
C SER A 3 -1.39 21.95 -9.34
N LEU A 4 -1.61 21.23 -8.24
CA LEU A 4 -1.61 19.76 -8.24
C LEU A 4 -2.68 19.14 -9.16
N ILE A 5 -3.90 19.71 -9.16
CA ILE A 5 -4.99 19.23 -10.01
C ILE A 5 -4.64 19.41 -11.49
N ASP A 6 -4.04 20.54 -11.86
CA ASP A 6 -3.62 20.83 -13.23
C ASP A 6 -2.50 19.88 -13.67
N GLU A 7 -1.51 19.61 -12.80
CA GLU A 7 -0.45 18.64 -13.07
C GLU A 7 -0.99 17.22 -13.30
N ILE A 8 -1.90 16.75 -12.43
CA ILE A 8 -2.55 15.44 -12.58
C ILE A 8 -3.34 15.41 -13.91
N THR A 9 -4.10 16.46 -14.20
CA THR A 9 -4.91 16.56 -15.43
C THR A 9 -4.04 16.51 -16.68
N ARG A 10 -2.84 17.11 -16.64
CA ARG A 10 -1.86 17.02 -17.71
C ARG A 10 -1.32 15.60 -17.88
N ILE A 11 -0.91 14.93 -16.79
CA ILE A 11 -0.38 13.56 -16.84
C ILE A 11 -1.42 12.57 -17.36
N LYS A 12 -2.71 12.76 -17.01
CA LYS A 12 -3.82 11.96 -17.54
C LYS A 12 -3.91 11.97 -19.08
N LYS A 13 -3.35 12.97 -19.76
CA LYS A 13 -3.31 13.06 -21.23
C LYS A 13 -2.06 12.43 -21.85
N THR A 14 -1.24 11.73 -21.07
CA THR A 14 0.01 11.10 -21.51
C THR A 14 -0.07 9.57 -21.42
N LYS A 15 0.91 8.87 -21.98
CA LYS A 15 1.06 7.40 -21.89
C LYS A 15 1.13 6.87 -20.45
N VAL A 16 1.41 7.72 -19.46
CA VAL A 16 1.41 7.36 -18.04
C VAL A 16 0.03 6.88 -17.59
N LYS A 17 -1.05 7.43 -18.16
CA LYS A 17 -2.41 6.98 -17.87
C LYS A 17 -2.58 5.49 -18.16
N ASP A 18 -2.09 5.00 -19.30
CA ASP A 18 -2.24 3.60 -19.68
C ASP A 18 -1.45 2.67 -18.74
N ILE A 19 -0.29 3.12 -18.25
CA ILE A 19 0.51 2.40 -17.26
C ILE A 19 -0.24 2.31 -15.92
N ILE A 20 -0.83 3.41 -15.47
CA ILE A 20 -1.63 3.46 -14.24
C ILE A 20 -2.89 2.59 -14.38
N ASP A 21 -3.62 2.69 -15.50
CA ASP A 21 -4.81 1.88 -15.75
C ASP A 21 -4.49 0.39 -15.77
N LYS A 22 -3.35 0.00 -16.35
CA LYS A 22 -2.87 -1.38 -16.31
C LYS A 22 -2.61 -1.82 -14.87
N ARG A 23 -1.96 -0.99 -14.06
CA ARG A 23 -1.72 -1.28 -12.64
C ARG A 23 -3.02 -1.42 -11.84
N ILE A 24 -4.00 -0.55 -12.06
CA ILE A 24 -5.32 -0.64 -11.41
C ILE A 24 -6.03 -1.94 -11.83
N LYS A 25 -5.93 -2.34 -13.10
CA LYS A 25 -6.46 -3.64 -13.57
C LYS A 25 -5.78 -4.82 -12.88
N GLU A 26 -4.47 -4.76 -12.62
CA GLU A 26 -3.75 -5.80 -11.85
C GLU A 26 -4.31 -5.92 -10.43
N PHE A 27 -4.56 -4.81 -9.73
CA PHE A 27 -5.16 -4.82 -8.40
C PHE A 27 -6.58 -5.42 -8.42
N LYS A 28 -7.40 -5.05 -9.40
CA LYS A 28 -8.74 -5.63 -9.58
C LYS A 28 -8.70 -7.14 -9.85
N ARG A 29 -7.73 -7.63 -10.64
CA ARG A 29 -7.52 -9.07 -10.85
C ARG A 29 -7.11 -9.78 -9.56
N LEU A 30 -6.27 -9.15 -8.73
CA LEU A 30 -5.89 -9.70 -7.43
C LEU A 30 -7.09 -9.84 -6.51
N ASN A 31 -8.07 -8.92 -6.56
CA ASN A 31 -9.30 -9.04 -5.79
C ASN A 31 -10.05 -10.37 -6.06
N SER A 32 -10.02 -10.83 -7.31
CA SER A 32 -10.66 -12.07 -7.75
C SER A 32 -9.81 -13.32 -7.48
N SER A 33 -8.58 -13.17 -6.99
CA SER A 33 -7.66 -14.29 -6.71
C SER A 33 -7.95 -14.97 -5.36
N SER A 34 -7.22 -16.04 -5.05
CA SER A 34 -7.35 -16.81 -3.80
C SER A 34 -6.90 -16.04 -2.55
N ASP A 35 -7.35 -16.50 -1.37
CA ASP A 35 -6.89 -16.01 -0.07
C ASP A 35 -5.36 -16.02 0.04
N ARG A 36 -4.71 -17.07 -0.47
CA ARG A 36 -3.24 -17.18 -0.49
C ARG A 36 -2.56 -16.07 -1.29
N ARG A 37 -3.15 -15.65 -2.41
CA ARG A 37 -2.63 -14.52 -3.20
C ARG A 37 -2.80 -13.19 -2.46
N TRP A 38 -3.88 -13.03 -1.69
CA TRP A 38 -4.04 -11.89 -0.79
C TRP A 38 -3.01 -11.94 0.33
N PHE A 39 -2.75 -13.11 0.91
CA PHE A 39 -1.73 -13.28 1.95
C PHE A 39 -0.33 -12.88 1.46
N TYR A 40 0.04 -13.22 0.23
CA TYR A 40 1.32 -12.76 -0.33
C TYR A 40 1.41 -11.24 -0.49
N GLU A 41 0.28 -10.57 -0.74
CA GLU A 41 0.22 -9.12 -0.78
C GLU A 41 0.28 -8.51 0.62
N LEU A 42 -0.33 -9.16 1.61
CA LEU A 42 -0.21 -8.81 3.02
C LEU A 42 1.26 -8.86 3.47
N CYS A 43 1.97 -9.93 3.13
CA CYS A 43 3.39 -10.07 3.42
C CYS A 43 4.22 -8.99 2.70
N PHE A 44 3.88 -8.64 1.45
CA PHE A 44 4.53 -7.54 0.74
C PHE A 44 4.40 -6.22 1.51
N CYS A 45 3.20 -5.83 1.95
CA CYS A 45 3.00 -4.60 2.72
C CYS A 45 3.69 -4.64 4.10
N LEU A 46 3.71 -5.80 4.76
CA LEU A 46 4.46 -5.98 6.01
C LEU A 46 5.96 -5.73 5.82
N MET A 47 6.55 -6.13 4.69
CA MET A 47 7.96 -5.91 4.40
C MET A 47 8.26 -4.49 3.92
N THR A 48 7.45 -3.92 3.03
CA THR A 48 7.79 -2.66 2.36
C THR A 48 7.62 -1.41 3.22
N ALA A 49 7.02 -1.53 4.40
CA ALA A 49 6.98 -0.45 5.37
C ALA A 49 8.38 0.08 5.73
N ASN A 50 8.65 1.32 5.32
CA ASN A 50 9.94 2.02 5.44
C ASN A 50 11.09 1.37 4.63
N TRP A 51 10.76 0.75 3.50
CA TRP A 51 11.70 0.15 2.57
C TRP A 51 11.38 0.51 1.11
N LYS A 52 12.27 0.16 0.18
CA LYS A 52 12.12 0.52 -1.24
C LYS A 52 11.09 -0.41 -1.89
N ALA A 53 10.05 0.17 -2.51
CA ALA A 53 9.01 -0.60 -3.18
C ALA A 53 9.58 -1.56 -4.25
N GLN A 54 10.58 -1.12 -5.02
CA GLN A 54 11.25 -1.94 -6.03
C GLN A 54 11.88 -3.21 -5.43
N GLU A 55 12.62 -3.09 -4.33
CA GLU A 55 13.24 -4.23 -3.64
C GLU A 55 12.17 -5.17 -3.07
N GLY A 56 11.08 -4.60 -2.55
CA GLY A 56 9.94 -5.38 -2.09
C GLY A 56 9.29 -6.21 -3.17
N ILE A 57 9.18 -5.69 -4.41
CA ILE A 57 8.61 -6.39 -5.55
C ILE A 57 9.48 -7.59 -5.94
N GLU A 58 10.80 -7.39 -6.07
CA GLU A 58 11.71 -8.48 -6.41
C GLU A 58 11.72 -9.56 -5.32
N LEU A 59 11.78 -9.14 -4.06
CA LEU A 59 11.72 -10.06 -2.94
C LEU A 59 10.39 -10.82 -2.86
N GLN A 60 9.26 -10.18 -3.17
CA GLN A 60 7.95 -10.84 -3.22
C GLN A 60 7.96 -11.98 -4.24
N LYS A 61 8.56 -11.79 -5.44
CA LYS A 61 8.68 -12.83 -6.46
C LYS A 61 9.49 -14.03 -5.96
N GLU A 62 10.58 -13.78 -5.23
CA GLU A 62 11.41 -14.84 -4.63
C GLU A 62 10.63 -15.63 -3.58
N LEU A 63 9.93 -14.94 -2.67
CA LEU A 63 9.26 -15.55 -1.51
C LEU A 63 7.88 -16.17 -1.83
N CYS A 64 7.20 -15.77 -2.91
CA CYS A 64 5.89 -16.32 -3.28
C CYS A 64 5.94 -17.79 -3.70
N LYS A 65 7.11 -18.33 -4.04
CA LYS A 65 7.25 -19.75 -4.40
C LYS A 65 6.99 -20.66 -3.21
N ASP A 66 7.45 -20.25 -2.03
CA ASP A 66 7.42 -21.08 -0.81
C ASP A 66 7.70 -20.27 0.46
N GLY A 67 8.60 -19.29 0.36
CA GLY A 67 9.16 -18.56 1.49
C GLY A 67 8.14 -17.97 2.47
N PHE A 68 7.08 -17.31 1.98
CA PHE A 68 6.09 -16.71 2.88
C PHE A 68 5.35 -17.74 3.74
N CYS A 69 5.03 -18.90 3.19
CA CYS A 69 4.22 -19.91 3.89
C CYS A 69 5.07 -20.84 4.76
N ASN A 70 6.25 -21.26 4.26
CA ASN A 70 6.88 -22.47 4.79
C ASN A 70 8.25 -22.24 5.43
N TRP A 71 9.00 -21.20 5.06
CA TRP A 71 10.33 -20.99 5.64
C TRP A 71 10.24 -20.69 7.14
N SER A 72 11.19 -21.18 7.94
CA SER A 72 11.25 -20.81 9.35
C SER A 72 11.49 -19.30 9.52
N GLU A 73 11.12 -18.75 10.68
CA GLU A 73 11.39 -17.34 11.01
C GLU A 73 12.87 -16.99 10.82
N LYS A 74 13.77 -17.88 11.28
CA LYS A 74 15.23 -17.73 11.14
C LYS A 74 15.66 -17.67 9.67
N SER A 75 15.12 -18.55 8.82
CA SER A 75 15.45 -18.56 7.38
C SER A 75 14.93 -17.31 6.68
N LEU A 76 13.70 -16.87 6.98
CA LEU A 76 13.15 -15.62 6.48
C LEU A 76 13.99 -14.42 6.91
N ALA A 77 14.33 -14.33 8.20
CA ALA A 77 15.15 -13.26 8.77
C ALA A 77 16.53 -13.19 8.08
N LYS A 78 17.19 -14.34 7.87
CA LYS A 78 18.48 -14.42 7.17
C LYS A 78 18.35 -13.95 5.72
N HIS A 79 17.30 -14.35 5.01
CA HIS A 79 17.08 -13.93 3.63
C HIS A 79 16.79 -12.44 3.50
N LEU A 80 15.93 -11.91 4.36
CA LEU A 80 15.64 -10.47 4.45
C LEU A 80 16.91 -9.67 4.74
N LYS A 81 17.76 -10.14 5.66
CA LYS A 81 19.06 -9.53 5.97
C LYS A 81 19.98 -9.53 4.75
N LYS A 82 20.09 -10.66 4.04
CA LYS A 82 20.90 -10.78 2.82
C LYS A 82 20.45 -9.80 1.73
N ARG A 83 19.15 -9.52 1.64
CA ARG A 83 18.55 -8.53 0.72
C ARG A 83 18.67 -7.08 1.21
N GLY A 84 19.36 -6.82 2.33
CA GLY A 84 19.60 -5.48 2.85
C GLY A 84 18.40 -4.85 3.58
N HIS A 85 17.42 -5.66 4.01
CA HIS A 85 16.26 -5.15 4.71
C HIS A 85 16.62 -4.74 6.15
N ARG A 86 16.62 -3.45 6.49
CA ARG A 86 17.07 -2.94 7.82
C ARG A 86 16.35 -3.54 9.04
N PHE A 87 15.05 -3.83 8.92
CA PHE A 87 14.23 -4.44 9.99
C PHE A 87 13.98 -5.94 9.78
N TRP A 88 14.97 -6.65 9.21
CA TRP A 88 14.88 -8.06 8.84
C TRP A 88 14.31 -8.98 9.95
N PRO A 89 14.67 -8.85 11.25
CA PRO A 89 14.15 -9.79 12.26
C PRO A 89 12.67 -9.53 12.52
N GLN A 90 12.29 -8.27 12.76
CA GLN A 90 10.89 -7.92 13.06
C GLN A 90 9.97 -8.19 11.87
N ARG A 91 10.46 -8.05 10.62
CA ARG A 91 9.66 -8.39 9.44
C ARG A 91 9.43 -9.89 9.31
N ALA A 92 10.44 -10.71 9.59
CA ALA A 92 10.30 -12.17 9.57
C ALA A 92 9.27 -12.63 10.62
N GLU A 93 9.41 -12.18 11.87
CA GLU A 93 8.47 -12.46 12.97
C GLU A 93 7.03 -12.13 12.56
N ARG A 94 6.79 -10.93 12.02
CA ARG A 94 5.46 -10.48 11.60
C ARG A 94 4.86 -11.32 10.48
N ILE A 95 5.67 -11.73 9.50
CA ILE A 95 5.22 -12.60 8.41
C ILE A 95 4.79 -13.96 8.97
N VAL A 96 5.60 -14.54 9.87
CA VAL A 96 5.31 -15.85 10.47
C VAL A 96 4.03 -15.77 11.31
N LEU A 97 3.87 -14.75 12.15
CA LEU A 97 2.64 -14.53 12.92
C LEU A 97 1.41 -14.35 12.03
N ALA A 98 1.56 -13.76 10.86
CA ALA A 98 0.47 -13.55 9.91
C ALA A 98 0.03 -14.84 9.19
N ARG A 99 0.79 -15.95 9.25
CA ARG A 99 0.46 -17.22 8.55
C ARG A 99 -0.87 -17.82 8.96
N ARG A 100 -1.36 -17.52 10.16
CA ARG A 100 -2.72 -17.90 10.59
C ARG A 100 -3.82 -17.38 9.66
N TYR A 101 -3.50 -16.43 8.79
CA TYR A 101 -4.41 -15.84 7.81
C TYR A 101 -4.18 -16.27 6.35
N THR A 102 -3.27 -17.23 6.11
CA THR A 102 -2.84 -17.60 4.75
C THR A 102 -3.99 -18.00 3.84
N ASP A 103 -4.99 -18.72 4.37
CA ASP A 103 -6.08 -19.28 3.55
C ASP A 103 -7.47 -18.70 3.89
N ASN A 104 -7.54 -17.61 4.68
CA ASN A 104 -8.83 -17.00 5.08
C ASN A 104 -8.87 -15.45 5.11
N ILE A 105 -7.76 -14.75 4.85
CA ILE A 105 -7.70 -13.29 4.98
C ILE A 105 -8.74 -12.57 4.10
N LYS A 106 -8.99 -13.05 2.88
CA LYS A 106 -9.96 -12.44 1.97
C LYS A 106 -11.37 -12.60 2.52
N GLN A 107 -11.70 -13.78 2.99
CA GLN A 107 -13.02 -14.09 3.54
C GLN A 107 -13.30 -13.28 4.81
N ILE A 108 -12.31 -13.15 5.69
CA ILE A 108 -12.41 -12.34 6.91
C ILE A 108 -12.70 -10.89 6.55
N LEU A 109 -11.90 -10.31 5.66
CA LEU A 109 -11.99 -8.89 5.33
C LEU A 109 -13.27 -8.54 4.57
N LYS A 110 -13.77 -9.41 3.70
CA LYS A 110 -15.04 -9.18 3.01
C LYS A 110 -16.26 -9.12 3.94
N LYS A 111 -16.15 -9.63 5.18
CA LYS A 111 -17.20 -9.56 6.20
C LYS A 111 -17.09 -8.33 7.11
N GLN A 112 -16.03 -7.54 6.98
CA GLN A 112 -15.84 -6.37 7.82
C GLN A 112 -16.50 -5.15 7.19
N GLU A 113 -17.15 -4.34 8.02
CA GLU A 113 -17.62 -3.01 7.62
C GLU A 113 -16.42 -2.08 7.31
N ASP A 114 -15.41 -2.11 8.18
CA ASP A 114 -14.12 -1.44 7.93
C ASP A 114 -12.95 -2.44 7.95
N PRO A 115 -12.62 -3.04 6.78
CA PRO A 115 -11.47 -3.92 6.61
C PRO A 115 -10.15 -3.32 7.11
N ARG A 116 -9.96 -1.99 7.01
CA ARG A 116 -8.73 -1.32 7.44
C ARG A 116 -8.59 -1.36 8.94
N GLN A 117 -9.64 -1.04 9.68
CA GLN A 117 -9.62 -1.09 11.14
C GLN A 117 -9.34 -2.52 11.63
N TRP A 118 -9.95 -3.52 11.00
CA TRP A 118 -9.67 -4.91 11.32
C TRP A 118 -8.19 -5.25 11.14
N LEU A 119 -7.58 -4.84 10.01
CA LEU A 119 -6.15 -5.08 9.74
C LEU A 119 -5.24 -4.44 10.79
N VAL A 120 -5.48 -3.16 11.11
CA VAL A 120 -4.70 -2.40 12.11
C VAL A 120 -4.76 -3.06 13.47
N LYS A 121 -5.92 -3.60 13.87
CA LYS A 121 -6.11 -4.24 15.17
C LYS A 121 -5.51 -5.66 15.24
N ASN A 122 -5.60 -6.43 14.16
CA ASN A 122 -5.38 -7.88 14.21
C ASN A 122 -4.07 -8.37 13.56
N ILE A 123 -3.40 -7.52 12.78
CA ILE A 123 -2.13 -7.85 12.10
C ILE A 123 -0.99 -7.03 12.71
N LYS A 124 -0.12 -7.70 13.46
CA LYS A 124 1.06 -7.07 14.07
C LYS A 124 1.95 -6.44 13.00
N GLY A 125 2.18 -5.13 13.12
CA GLY A 125 3.07 -4.38 12.23
C GLY A 125 2.39 -3.68 11.05
N LEU A 126 1.06 -3.74 10.93
CA LEU A 126 0.30 -2.86 10.05
C LEU A 126 -0.23 -1.64 10.82
N GLY A 127 0.10 -0.45 10.33
CA GLY A 127 -0.60 0.78 10.68
C GLY A 127 -1.69 1.11 9.66
N TYR A 128 -2.29 2.31 9.79
CA TYR A 128 -3.29 2.79 8.83
C TYR A 128 -2.74 2.84 7.40
N LYS A 129 -1.49 3.32 7.23
CA LYS A 129 -0.85 3.42 5.92
C LYS A 129 -0.66 2.07 5.27
N GLU A 130 -0.01 1.13 5.96
CA GLU A 130 0.23 -0.21 5.41
C GLU A 130 -1.08 -0.98 5.19
N SER A 131 -2.09 -0.77 6.02
CA SER A 131 -3.41 -1.39 5.85
C SER A 131 -4.15 -0.82 4.63
N SER A 132 -4.16 0.51 4.45
CA SER A 132 -4.69 1.15 3.24
C SER A 132 -3.94 0.67 1.98
N HIS A 133 -2.61 0.53 2.08
CA HIS A 133 -1.75 0.06 1.00
C HIS A 133 -2.12 -1.36 0.58
N PHE A 134 -2.24 -2.26 1.55
CA PHE A 134 -2.69 -3.63 1.31
C PHE A 134 -4.07 -3.66 0.64
N LEU A 135 -5.05 -2.93 1.19
CA LEU A 135 -6.41 -2.88 0.65
C LEU A 135 -6.42 -2.36 -0.79
N ARG A 136 -5.66 -1.32 -1.09
CA ARG A 136 -5.50 -0.80 -2.46
C ARG A 136 -4.98 -1.89 -3.38
N ASN A 137 -3.91 -2.57 -2.98
CA ASN A 137 -3.25 -3.56 -3.83
C ASN A 137 -4.13 -4.79 -4.10
N VAL A 138 -5.01 -5.16 -3.16
CA VAL A 138 -6.03 -6.21 -3.38
C VAL A 138 -7.32 -5.68 -4.01
N GLY A 139 -7.34 -4.43 -4.50
CA GLY A 139 -8.36 -3.91 -5.41
C GLY A 139 -9.40 -2.97 -4.81
N TYR A 140 -9.29 -2.58 -3.54
CA TYR A 140 -10.15 -1.53 -2.98
C TYR A 140 -9.74 -0.15 -3.49
N THR A 141 -10.70 0.74 -3.71
CA THR A 141 -10.46 2.05 -4.34
C THR A 141 -10.62 3.25 -3.41
N ASP A 142 -11.09 3.01 -2.18
CA ASP A 142 -11.58 4.06 -1.27
C ASP A 142 -10.68 4.30 -0.05
N TYR A 143 -9.45 3.79 -0.06
CA TYR A 143 -8.47 3.97 1.01
C TYR A 143 -7.25 4.75 0.50
N ALA A 144 -6.98 5.91 1.08
CA ALA A 144 -5.77 6.68 0.79
C ALA A 144 -4.56 6.05 1.47
N ILE A 145 -3.40 6.13 0.81
CA ILE A 145 -2.11 5.71 1.36
C ILE A 145 -1.31 6.96 1.73
N LEU A 146 -1.39 7.39 2.99
CA LEU A 146 -0.65 8.57 3.46
C LEU A 146 0.82 8.26 3.79
N ASP A 147 1.61 7.98 2.77
CA ASP A 147 3.06 7.87 2.89
C ASP A 147 3.77 9.24 2.97
N ARG A 148 5.10 9.23 2.98
CA ARG A 148 5.90 10.45 3.02
C ARG A 148 5.75 11.29 1.75
N HIS A 149 5.66 10.68 0.57
CA HIS A 149 5.54 11.39 -0.71
C HIS A 149 4.20 12.14 -0.83
N ILE A 150 3.12 11.51 -0.40
CA ILE A 150 1.78 12.10 -0.31
C ILE A 150 1.77 13.23 0.72
N GLN A 151 2.33 12.98 1.92
CA GLN A 151 2.45 14.02 2.95
C GLN A 151 3.26 15.23 2.46
N ASP A 152 4.37 15.01 1.77
CA ASP A 152 5.21 16.08 1.22
C ASP A 152 4.45 16.93 0.19
N ILE A 153 3.60 16.32 -0.65
CA ILE A 153 2.75 17.06 -1.59
C ILE A 153 1.66 17.83 -0.86
N LEU A 154 0.99 17.21 0.13
CA LEU A 154 -0.04 17.91 0.88
C LEU A 154 0.52 19.09 1.66
N LYS A 155 1.73 18.97 2.22
CA LYS A 155 2.45 20.08 2.85
C LYS A 155 2.80 21.19 1.85
N LYS A 156 3.37 20.84 0.69
CA LYS A 156 3.66 21.79 -0.41
C LYS A 156 2.41 22.57 -0.84
N GLU A 157 1.27 21.91 -0.89
CA GLU A 157 -0.01 22.51 -1.27
C GLU A 157 -0.72 23.24 -0.10
N LYS A 158 -0.09 23.32 1.09
CA LYS A 158 -0.61 23.89 2.34
C LYS A 158 -1.92 23.25 2.81
N LEU A 159 -2.09 21.95 2.53
CA LEU A 159 -3.25 21.13 2.90
C LEU A 159 -3.03 20.27 4.15
N LEU A 160 -1.77 20.17 4.60
CA LEU A 160 -1.36 19.47 5.81
C LEU A 160 -0.28 20.29 6.52
N GLU A 161 -0.40 20.46 7.84
CA GLU A 161 0.60 21.17 8.64
C GLU A 161 1.87 20.33 8.85
N GLU A 162 3.03 20.99 9.00
CA GLU A 162 4.34 20.32 8.97
C GLU A 162 4.66 19.47 10.21
N SER A 163 4.23 19.91 11.40
CA SER A 163 4.66 19.38 12.71
C SER A 163 3.78 18.27 13.28
N LYS A 164 2.74 17.84 12.55
CA LYS A 164 1.69 16.99 13.10
C LYS A 164 1.93 15.51 12.84
N THR A 165 2.18 14.72 13.89
CA THR A 165 2.13 13.24 13.84
C THR A 165 0.76 12.79 13.34
N LEU A 166 0.74 11.80 12.43
CA LEU A 166 -0.49 11.19 11.90
C LEU A 166 -1.09 10.22 12.92
N THR A 167 -1.92 10.75 13.82
CA THR A 167 -2.84 9.94 14.63
C THR A 167 -3.93 9.35 13.73
N PRO A 168 -4.64 8.28 14.16
CA PRO A 168 -5.76 7.72 13.40
C PRO A 168 -6.80 8.77 12.97
N LYS A 169 -7.17 9.68 13.88
CA LYS A 169 -8.10 10.79 13.59
C LYS A 169 -7.57 11.69 12.46
N ARG A 170 -6.31 12.12 12.54
CA ARG A 170 -5.67 12.95 11.52
C ARG A 170 -5.51 12.23 10.19
N TYR A 171 -5.26 10.92 10.22
CA TYR A 171 -5.22 10.08 9.03
C TYR A 171 -6.54 10.18 8.26
N LEU A 172 -7.67 9.97 8.95
CA LEU A 172 -8.99 10.04 8.35
C LEU A 172 -9.36 11.46 7.87
N GLU A 173 -8.97 12.49 8.62
CA GLU A 173 -9.17 13.89 8.19
C GLU A 173 -8.39 14.19 6.91
N THR A 174 -7.14 13.77 6.84
CA THR A 174 -6.27 13.95 5.66
C THR A 174 -6.78 13.13 4.46
N GLU A 175 -7.26 11.92 4.70
CA GLU A 175 -7.91 11.07 3.69
C GLU A 175 -9.13 11.76 3.07
N ARG A 176 -9.96 12.46 3.87
CA ARG A 176 -11.09 13.24 3.34
C ARG A 176 -10.64 14.37 2.42
N VAL A 177 -9.48 15.00 2.70
CA VAL A 177 -8.90 16.02 1.82
C VAL A 177 -8.47 15.40 0.48
N LEU A 178 -7.78 14.25 0.51
CA LEU A 178 -7.42 13.52 -0.71
C LEU A 178 -8.66 13.07 -1.50
N LYS A 179 -9.72 12.62 -0.83
CA LYS A 179 -10.98 12.26 -1.47
C LYS A 179 -11.58 13.42 -2.26
N LYS A 180 -11.51 14.65 -1.75
CA LYS A 180 -11.94 15.86 -2.48
C LYS A 180 -11.07 16.13 -3.71
N ILE A 181 -9.76 15.89 -3.64
CA ILE A 181 -8.85 16.03 -4.79
C ILE A 181 -9.16 14.95 -5.85
N ALA A 182 -9.40 13.72 -5.41
CA ALA A 182 -9.77 12.61 -6.29
C ALA A 182 -11.05 12.94 -7.06
N GLN A 183 -12.08 13.44 -6.37
CA GLN A 183 -13.33 13.90 -6.98
C GLN A 183 -13.11 14.99 -8.03
N LYS A 184 -12.33 16.03 -7.70
CA LYS A 184 -12.03 17.14 -8.64
C LYS A 184 -11.26 16.68 -9.87
N THR A 185 -10.42 15.65 -9.73
CA THR A 185 -9.64 15.06 -10.83
C THR A 185 -10.38 13.92 -11.53
N LYS A 186 -11.62 13.59 -11.13
CA LYS A 186 -12.40 12.44 -11.63
C LYS A 186 -11.61 11.13 -11.53
N LEU A 187 -11.00 10.89 -10.38
CA LEU A 187 -10.24 9.68 -10.02
C LEU A 187 -10.80 9.11 -8.71
N ASN A 188 -10.61 7.82 -8.47
CA ASN A 188 -10.72 7.26 -7.12
C ASN A 188 -9.40 7.43 -6.34
N GLN A 189 -9.38 7.04 -5.06
CA GLN A 189 -8.19 7.25 -4.22
C GLN A 189 -7.04 6.34 -4.62
N ALA A 190 -7.33 5.12 -5.08
CA ALA A 190 -6.31 4.19 -5.57
C ALA A 190 -5.58 4.71 -6.81
N GLU A 191 -6.30 5.32 -7.74
CA GLU A 191 -5.75 5.98 -8.93
C GLU A 191 -4.97 7.23 -8.55
N LEU A 192 -5.56 8.10 -7.73
CA LEU A 192 -4.94 9.35 -7.29
C LEU A 192 -3.56 9.09 -6.66
N ASP A 193 -3.45 8.06 -5.82
CA ASP A 193 -2.19 7.64 -5.21
C ASP A 193 -1.09 7.38 -6.25
N LEU A 194 -1.40 6.61 -7.31
CA LEU A 194 -0.42 6.30 -8.36
C LEU A 194 0.01 7.54 -9.16
N TYR A 195 -0.91 8.47 -9.42
CA TYR A 195 -0.57 9.74 -10.07
C TYR A 195 0.35 10.60 -9.20
N ILE A 196 0.03 10.73 -7.92
CA ILE A 196 0.85 11.50 -6.98
C ILE A 196 2.23 10.85 -6.79
N TRP A 197 2.28 9.51 -6.68
CA TRP A 197 3.53 8.78 -6.60
C TRP A 197 4.39 8.97 -7.85
N TYR A 198 3.77 8.94 -9.04
CA TYR A 198 4.46 9.22 -10.30
C TYR A 198 5.02 10.64 -10.35
N LEU A 199 4.26 11.66 -9.91
CA LEU A 199 4.73 13.04 -9.83
C LEU A 199 6.01 13.18 -8.97
N LYS A 200 6.14 12.39 -7.90
CA LYS A 200 7.31 12.42 -7.02
C LYS A 200 8.49 11.59 -7.50
N THR A 201 8.23 10.47 -8.18
CA THR A 201 9.27 9.44 -8.40
C THR A 201 9.54 9.13 -9.87
N GLY A 202 8.67 9.60 -10.78
CA GLY A 202 8.69 9.24 -12.20
C GLY A 202 8.36 7.78 -12.49
N LYS A 203 7.88 7.01 -11.50
CA LYS A 203 7.62 5.56 -11.61
C LYS A 203 6.20 5.21 -11.18
N VAL A 204 5.66 4.13 -11.74
CA VAL A 204 4.37 3.54 -11.34
C VAL A 204 4.63 2.13 -10.79
N LEU A 205 4.72 2.03 -9.46
CA LEU A 205 4.93 0.77 -8.76
C LEU A 205 3.63 0.28 -8.13
N LYS A 206 3.69 -0.27 -6.92
CA LYS A 206 2.53 -0.77 -6.18
C LYS A 206 2.74 -0.60 -4.69
#